data_AF-A0A351A4D7-F1
#
_entry.id   AF-A0A351A4D7-F1
#
_cell.length_a   1.000
_cell.length_b   1.000
_cell.length_c   1.000
_cell.angle_alpha   90.00
_cell.angle_beta   90.00
_cell.angle_gamma   90.00
#
_symmetry.space_group_name_H-M   'P 1'
#
loop_
_entity.id
_entity.type
_entity.pdbx_description
1 polymer ?
#
loop_
_entity_poly.entity_id
_entity_poly.type
_entity_poly.pdbx_seq_one_letter_code
_entity_poly.pdbx_strand_id
1 'polypeptide(L)'
;ERARELVHIVRQDCGSCHGLTLNGGLGPALTIEAMADKPAESMVATIIGGRPGTPMPPFRGIVTESEAEWIVDQLMRGFPPDTGLPPVQARN
;
A
#
# COMPACT_ATOMS: atom_id res chain seq x y z
N GLU A 1 -4.68 -1.33 15.89
CA GLU A 1 -4.35 0.07 15.53
C GLU A 1 -3.48 0.12 14.29
N ARG A 2 -2.39 -0.66 14.23
CA ARG A 2 -1.51 -0.75 13.06
C ARG A 2 -2.20 -0.97 11.71
N ALA A 3 -3.19 -1.86 11.62
CA ALA A 3 -3.94 -2.05 10.38
C ALA A 3 -4.58 -0.75 9.85
N ARG A 4 -5.11 0.12 10.73
CA ARG A 4 -5.65 1.43 10.31
C ARG A 4 -4.56 2.36 9.79
N GLU A 5 -3.38 2.34 10.40
CA GLU A 5 -2.22 3.10 9.90
C GLU A 5 -1.77 2.60 8.53
N LEU A 6 -1.72 1.28 8.31
CA LEU A 6 -1.38 0.71 7.01
C LEU A 6 -2.40 1.10 5.94
N VAL A 7 -3.69 1.11 6.29
CA VAL A 7 -4.74 1.61 5.38
C VAL A 7 -4.51 3.08 5.04
N HIS A 8 -4.21 3.91 6.04
CA HIS A 8 -3.90 5.32 5.85
C HIS A 8 -2.68 5.53 4.94
N ILE A 9 -1.57 4.81 5.19
CA ILE A 9 -0.37 4.83 4.35
C ILE A 9 -0.71 4.47 2.90
N VAL A 10 -1.43 3.38 2.67
CA VAL A 10 -1.76 2.97 1.29
C VAL A 10 -2.67 4.00 0.61
N ARG A 11 -3.64 4.55 1.33
CA ARG A 11 -4.60 5.51 0.76
C ARG A 11 -4.00 6.88 0.49
N GLN A 12 -3.09 7.35 1.35
CA GLN A 12 -2.46 8.67 1.20
C GLN A 12 -1.15 8.60 0.43
N ASP A 13 -0.22 7.74 0.86
CA ASP A 13 1.14 7.72 0.32
C ASP A 13 1.20 6.95 -1.00
N CYS A 14 0.63 5.75 -1.08
CA CYS A 14 0.54 5.04 -2.36
C CYS A 14 -0.48 5.71 -3.29
N GLY A 15 -1.63 6.15 -2.74
CA GLY A 15 -2.68 6.84 -3.48
C GLY A 15 -2.24 8.15 -4.14
N SER A 16 -1.20 8.82 -3.63
CA SER A 16 -0.63 10.02 -4.27
C SER A 16 -0.19 9.80 -5.72
N CYS A 17 0.30 8.59 -6.04
CA CYS A 17 0.71 8.18 -7.38
C CYS A 17 -0.34 7.29 -8.05
N HIS A 18 -0.92 6.35 -7.29
CA HIS A 18 -1.84 5.33 -7.80
C HIS A 18 -3.32 5.77 -7.78
N GLY A 19 -3.58 7.05 -7.48
CA GLY A 19 -4.90 7.61 -7.26
C GLY A 19 -5.43 7.32 -5.84
N LEU A 20 -6.09 8.29 -5.19
CA LEU A 20 -6.63 8.10 -3.82
C LEU A 20 -7.69 6.96 -3.76
N THR A 21 -8.33 6.68 -4.89
CA THR A 21 -9.26 5.55 -5.07
C THR A 21 -8.58 4.27 -5.53
N LEU A 22 -7.27 4.29 -5.78
CA LEU A 22 -6.42 3.20 -6.30
C LEU A 22 -6.68 2.79 -7.76
N ASN A 23 -7.45 3.59 -8.49
CA ASN A 23 -7.80 3.35 -9.90
C ASN A 23 -6.71 3.78 -10.90
N GLY A 24 -5.53 4.17 -10.42
CA GLY A 24 -4.41 4.61 -11.25
C GLY A 24 -4.36 6.13 -11.44
N GLY A 25 -3.21 6.60 -11.93
CA GLY A 25 -2.90 8.01 -12.14
C GLY A 25 -1.51 8.14 -12.77
N LEU A 26 -0.56 8.71 -12.02
CA LEU A 26 0.85 8.69 -12.41
C LEU A 26 1.43 7.26 -12.35
N GLY A 27 1.01 6.48 -11.36
CA GLY A 27 1.28 5.05 -11.24
C GLY A 27 0.13 4.20 -11.80
N PRO A 28 0.39 2.90 -12.06
CA PRO A 28 -0.65 1.96 -12.52
C PRO A 28 -1.77 1.78 -11.49
N ALA A 29 -2.93 1.31 -11.91
CA ALA A 29 -4.00 0.95 -10.97
C ALA A 29 -3.56 -0.18 -10.01
N LEU A 30 -4.05 -0.12 -8.77
CA LEU A 30 -3.88 -1.16 -7.75
C LEU A 30 -5.23 -1.81 -7.40
N THR A 31 -6.08 -2.01 -8.43
CA THR A 31 -7.36 -2.72 -8.30
C THR A 31 -7.16 -4.23 -8.38
N ILE A 32 -8.19 -4.97 -7.98
CA ILE A 32 -8.22 -6.44 -8.06
C ILE A 32 -7.88 -6.90 -9.48
N GLU A 33 -8.51 -6.30 -10.48
CA GLU A 33 -8.32 -6.65 -11.89
C GLU A 33 -6.90 -6.34 -12.36
N ALA A 34 -6.34 -5.21 -11.95
CA ALA A 34 -4.98 -4.81 -12.30
C ALA A 34 -3.91 -5.72 -11.66
N MET A 35 -4.25 -6.40 -10.56
CA MET A 35 -3.34 -7.24 -9.79
C MET A 35 -3.52 -8.74 -10.02
N ALA A 36 -4.60 -9.17 -10.68
CA ALA A 36 -4.98 -10.58 -10.83
C ALA A 36 -3.87 -11.48 -11.40
N ASP A 37 -3.08 -10.98 -12.35
CA ASP A 37 -2.02 -11.75 -13.03
C ASP A 37 -0.63 -11.55 -12.42
N LYS A 38 -0.52 -10.86 -11.28
CA LYS A 38 0.76 -10.53 -10.64
C LYS A 38 1.03 -11.48 -9.48
N PRO A 39 2.24 -12.09 -9.37
CA PRO A 39 2.61 -12.88 -8.20
C PRO A 39 2.62 -12.01 -6.93
N ALA A 40 2.03 -12.49 -5.85
CA ALA A 40 1.95 -11.78 -4.57
C ALA A 40 3.34 -11.42 -4.05
N GLU A 41 4.29 -12.37 -4.11
CA GLU A 41 5.66 -12.22 -3.65
C GLU A 41 6.40 -11.12 -4.44
N SER A 42 6.14 -11.01 -5.74
CA SER A 42 6.71 -9.94 -6.57
C SER A 42 6.18 -8.55 -6.17
N MET A 43 4.93 -8.47 -5.73
CA MET A 43 4.33 -7.21 -5.28
C MET A 43 4.84 -6.82 -3.90
N VAL A 44 4.98 -7.79 -2.98
CA VAL A 44 5.64 -7.58 -1.68
C VAL A 44 7.07 -7.06 -1.88
N ALA A 45 7.85 -7.71 -2.76
CA ALA A 45 9.19 -7.27 -3.08
C ALA A 45 9.23 -5.86 -3.69
N THR A 46 8.21 -5.49 -4.48
CA THR A 46 8.09 -4.13 -5.05
C THR A 46 7.76 -3.10 -3.96
N ILE A 47 6.90 -3.40 -2.99
CA ILE A 47 6.59 -2.49 -1.88
C ILE A 47 7.85 -2.27 -1.03
N ILE A 48 8.55 -3.34 -0.68
CA ILE A 48 9.73 -3.25 0.19
C ILE A 48 10.92 -2.61 -0.54
N GLY A 49 11.19 -3.04 -1.78
CA GLY A 49 12.38 -2.66 -2.54
C GLY A 49 12.19 -1.49 -3.51
N GLY A 50 10.96 -1.04 -3.72
CA GLY A 50 10.63 -0.12 -4.80
C GLY A 50 10.83 -0.79 -6.16
N ARG A 51 10.86 0.04 -7.22
CA ARG A 51 11.20 -0.43 -8.57
C ARG A 51 12.26 0.48 -9.19
N PRO A 52 13.53 0.03 -9.24
CA PRO A 52 14.64 0.81 -9.80
C PRO A 52 14.34 1.32 -11.22
N GLY A 53 14.73 2.55 -11.50
CA GLY A 53 14.45 3.21 -12.78
C GLY A 53 13.00 3.68 -12.95
N THR A 54 12.17 3.61 -11.90
CA THR A 54 10.81 4.18 -11.89
C THR A 54 10.61 5.09 -10.68
N PRO A 55 9.57 5.93 -10.66
CA PRO A 55 9.24 6.75 -9.50
C PRO A 55 8.75 5.96 -8.27
N MET A 56 8.54 4.64 -8.35
CA MET A 56 8.05 3.82 -7.24
C MET A 56 9.16 3.60 -6.19
N PRO A 57 9.12 4.28 -5.02
CA PRO A 57 10.19 4.21 -4.04
C PRO A 57 10.08 2.94 -3.17
N PRO A 58 11.16 2.53 -2.50
CA PRO A 58 11.08 1.52 -1.45
C PRO A 58 10.33 2.04 -0.22
N PHE A 59 9.51 1.19 0.39
CA PHE A 59 8.86 1.45 1.69
C PHE A 59 9.52 0.70 2.85
N ARG A 60 10.66 0.04 2.62
CA ARG A 60 11.48 -0.53 3.70
C ARG A 60 11.79 0.53 4.75
N GLY A 61 11.49 0.23 6.01
CA GLY A 61 11.66 1.16 7.14
C GLY A 61 10.41 1.96 7.48
N ILE A 62 9.39 1.95 6.61
CA ILE A 62 8.04 2.47 6.86
C ILE A 62 7.07 1.31 7.16
N VAL A 63 7.17 0.25 6.36
CA VAL A 63 6.43 -1.01 6.57
C VAL A 63 7.40 -2.19 6.67
N THR A 64 7.01 -3.20 7.43
CA THR A 64 7.71 -4.50 7.48
C THR A 64 7.29 -5.38 6.30
N GLU A 65 8.03 -6.46 6.06
CA GLU A 65 7.68 -7.44 5.01
C GLU A 65 6.32 -8.11 5.27
N SER A 66 6.02 -8.48 6.51
CA SER A 66 4.71 -9.02 6.90
C SER A 66 3.56 -8.01 6.74
N GLU A 67 3.83 -6.72 6.91
CA GLU A 67 2.84 -5.67 6.65
C GLU A 67 2.64 -5.45 5.15
N ALA A 68 3.69 -5.58 4.34
CA ALA A 68 3.59 -5.57 2.89
C ALA A 68 2.82 -6.78 2.36
N GLU A 69 3.02 -7.97 2.91
CA GLU A 69 2.20 -9.17 2.62
C GLU A 69 0.71 -8.91 2.90
N TRP A 70 0.41 -8.33 4.07
CA TRP A 70 -0.95 -7.96 4.43
C TRP A 70 -1.54 -6.92 3.46
N ILE A 71 -0.77 -5.88 3.10
CA ILE A 71 -1.21 -4.88 2.11
C ILE A 71 -1.56 -5.53 0.77
N VAL A 72 -0.71 -6.44 0.27
CA VAL A 72 -0.93 -7.13 -1.01
C VAL A 72 -2.19 -8.00 -0.94
N ASP A 73 -2.39 -8.77 0.13
CA ASP A 73 -3.60 -9.57 0.32
C ASP A 73 -4.87 -8.70 0.34
N GLN A 74 -4.84 -7.55 1.01
CA GLN A 74 -5.97 -6.61 1.02
C GLN A 74 -6.24 -6.00 -0.36
N LEU A 75 -5.20 -5.62 -1.10
CA LEU A 75 -5.35 -5.06 -2.44
C LEU A 75 -5.99 -6.07 -3.41
N MET A 76 -5.59 -7.34 -3.32
CA MET A 76 -6.13 -8.45 -4.12
C MET A 76 -7.59 -8.80 -3.78
N ARG A 77 -8.12 -8.35 -2.64
CA ARG A 77 -9.50 -8.56 -2.20
C ARG A 77 -10.37 -7.31 -2.29
N GLY A 78 -9.78 -6.19 -2.69
CA GLY A 78 -10.40 -4.86 -2.62
C GLY A 78 -10.00 -4.14 -1.34
N PHE A 79 -9.20 -3.08 -1.50
CA PHE A 79 -8.60 -2.39 -0.37
C PHE A 79 -9.64 -1.58 0.42
N PRO A 80 -9.61 -1.59 1.77
CA PRO A 80 -10.56 -0.84 2.59
C PRO A 80 -10.42 0.68 2.42
N PRO A 81 -11.47 1.47 2.70
CA PRO A 81 -11.38 2.93 2.73
C PRO A 81 -10.58 3.42 3.94
N ASP A 82 -9.97 4.60 3.81
CA ASP A 82 -9.31 5.27 4.94
C ASP A 82 -10.37 5.84 5.90
N THR A 83 -10.29 5.45 7.17
CA THR A 83 -11.16 5.96 8.24
C THR A 83 -10.44 6.94 9.16
N GLY A 84 -9.25 7.40 8.77
CA GLY A 84 -8.36 8.23 9.57
C GLY A 84 -7.44 7.44 10.49
N LEU A 85 -6.36 8.11 10.92
CA LEU A 85 -5.41 7.57 11.87
C LEU A 85 -6.06 7.28 13.23
N PRO A 86 -5.58 6.26 13.98
CA PRO A 86 -5.98 6.10 15.37
C PRO A 86 -5.64 7.37 16.16
N PRO A 87 -6.43 7.71 17.20
CA PRO A 87 -6.08 8.82 18.07
C PRO A 87 -4.67 8.60 18.62
N VAL A 88 -3.84 9.64 18.56
CA VAL A 88 -2.48 9.59 19.11
C VAL A 88 -2.61 9.22 20.58
N GLN A 89 -2.08 8.06 20.97
CA GLN A 89 -2.01 7.68 22.38
C GLN A 89 -1.17 8.76 23.08
N ALA A 90 -1.80 9.47 24.01
CA ALA A 90 -1.11 10.44 24.86
C ALA A 90 0.05 9.70 25.52
N ARG A 91 1.27 10.09 25.14
CA ARG A 91 2.47 9.60 25.80
C ARG A 91 2.47 10.19 27.22
N ASN A 92 2.22 9.35 28.23
CA ASN A 92 2.48 9.66 29.63
C ASN A 92 3.98 9.70 29.89
#